data_AF-A0A1V4ZED1-F1
#
_entry.id   AF-A0A1V4ZED1-F1
#
_cell.length_a   1.000
_cell.length_b   1.000
_cell.length_c   1.000
_cell.angle_alpha   90.00
_cell.angle_beta   90.00
_cell.angle_gamma   90.00
#
_symmetry.space_group_name_H-M   'P 1'
#
loop_
_entity.id
_entity.type
_entity.pdbx_description
1 polymer ?
#
loop_
_entity_poly.entity_id
_entity_poly.type
_entity_poly.pdbx_seq_one_letter_code
_entity_poly.pdbx_strand_id
1 'polypeptide(L)'
;MKMIYTEMDDHRTINIRVGDGFTVRLVENPSTGYRWFIERKGWLEIVKDEYVEDQHAPDEMGVGGHRIFDFKGTRAGINVLKMKKWRDWEGNSSIIATFQLTVQVIRAPPPRQPRP
;
A
#
# COMPACT_ATOMS: atom_id res chain seq x y z
N MET A 1 -4.49 5.68 15.35
CA MET A 1 -3.30 6.00 14.53
C MET A 1 -3.12 4.89 13.52
N LYS A 2 -3.03 5.21 12.22
CA LYS A 2 -2.91 4.22 11.15
C LYS A 2 -1.42 4.00 10.86
N MET A 3 -0.98 2.74 10.73
CA MET A 3 0.42 2.43 10.42
C MET A 3 0.72 2.73 8.96
N ILE A 4 1.88 3.33 8.69
CA ILE A 4 2.36 3.66 7.35
C ILE A 4 3.61 2.82 7.06
N TYR A 5 3.66 2.21 5.89
CA TYR A 5 4.80 1.44 5.39
C TYR A 5 5.35 2.08 4.13
N THR A 6 6.66 2.07 4.01
CA THR A 6 7.43 2.68 2.90
C THR A 6 8.32 1.66 2.24
N GLU A 7 9.14 2.05 1.27
CA GLU A 7 10.14 1.19 0.63
C GLU A 7 11.09 0.53 1.64
N MET A 8 11.35 1.18 2.78
CA MET A 8 12.18 0.62 3.85
C MET A 8 11.56 -0.61 4.53
N ASP A 9 10.26 -0.81 4.36
CA ASP A 9 9.51 -1.94 4.89
C ASP A 9 9.32 -3.06 3.87
N ASP A 10 10.07 -3.05 2.75
CA ASP A 10 9.96 -4.10 1.75
C ASP A 10 10.23 -5.49 2.35
N HIS A 11 9.45 -6.47 1.90
CA HIS A 11 9.39 -7.83 2.41
C HIS A 11 8.99 -7.98 3.90
N ARG A 12 8.56 -6.92 4.57
CA ARG A 12 8.15 -6.98 5.99
C ARG A 12 6.88 -7.81 6.18
N THR A 13 6.79 -8.45 7.34
CA THR A 13 5.56 -9.10 7.83
C THR A 13 4.89 -8.22 8.89
N ILE A 14 3.59 -8.00 8.74
CA ILE A 14 2.81 -7.12 9.61
C ILE A 14 1.56 -7.84 10.12
N ASN A 15 1.10 -7.45 11.32
CA ASN A 15 -0.10 -7.99 11.94
C ASN A 15 -1.17 -6.89 12.08
N ILE A 16 -2.38 -7.16 11.61
CA ILE A 16 -3.54 -6.25 11.75
C ILE A 16 -4.77 -7.05 12.18
N ARG A 17 -5.78 -6.43 12.80
CA ARG A 17 -7.06 -7.10 13.04
C ARG A 17 -7.99 -6.97 11.83
N VAL A 18 -8.95 -7.87 11.72
CA VAL A 18 -10.08 -7.68 10.79
C VAL A 18 -10.75 -6.34 11.09
N GLY A 19 -10.96 -5.53 10.06
CA GLY A 19 -11.51 -4.18 10.16
C GLY A 19 -10.44 -3.08 10.24
N ASP A 20 -9.22 -3.40 10.68
CA ASP A 20 -8.12 -2.44 10.74
C ASP A 20 -7.59 -2.12 9.35
N GLY A 21 -7.02 -0.93 9.21
CA GLY A 21 -6.35 -0.48 8.00
C GLY A 21 -4.89 -0.10 8.20
N PHE A 22 -4.15 -0.11 7.11
CA PHE A 22 -2.77 0.37 7.02
C PHE A 22 -2.55 1.12 5.72
N THR A 23 -1.50 1.93 5.66
CA THR A 23 -1.16 2.74 4.49
C THR A 23 0.18 2.29 3.95
N VAL A 24 0.28 2.22 2.62
CA VAL A 24 1.54 2.07 1.89
C VAL A 24 1.79 3.38 1.16
N ARG A 25 2.93 4.02 1.42
CA ARG A 25 3.34 5.29 0.81
C ARG A 25 4.67 5.05 0.11
N LEU A 26 4.67 5.10 -1.22
CA LEU A 26 5.84 4.82 -2.06
C LEU A 26 6.14 6.02 -2.95
N VAL A 27 7.41 6.33 -3.13
CA VAL A 27 7.93 7.40 -3.99
C VAL A 27 7.55 7.13 -5.44
N GLU A 28 6.88 8.11 -6.04
CA GLU A 28 6.43 8.11 -7.42
C GLU A 28 6.75 9.48 -8.05
N ASN A 29 7.21 9.50 -9.29
CA ASN A 29 7.31 10.74 -10.06
C ASN A 29 6.56 10.53 -11.39
N PRO A 30 5.29 10.98 -11.49
CA PRO A 30 4.46 10.77 -12.67
C PRO A 30 5.04 11.37 -13.95
N SER A 31 5.88 12.41 -13.87
CA SER A 31 6.53 13.02 -15.05
C SER A 31 7.44 12.05 -15.80
N THR A 32 7.94 11.02 -15.12
CA THR A 32 8.80 9.98 -15.71
C THR A 32 8.00 8.86 -16.38
N GLY A 33 6.68 8.80 -16.17
CA GLY A 33 5.83 7.71 -16.63
C GLY A 33 5.85 6.46 -15.77
N TYR A 34 6.78 6.33 -14.81
CA TYR A 34 6.84 5.18 -13.91
C TYR A 34 5.83 5.31 -12.77
N ARG A 35 4.90 4.35 -12.68
CA ARG A 35 3.84 4.32 -11.68
C ARG A 35 3.82 3.01 -10.90
N TRP A 36 3.44 3.10 -9.62
CA TRP A 36 3.19 1.93 -8.78
C TRP A 36 1.85 1.28 -9.12
N PHE A 37 1.86 -0.04 -9.24
CA PHE A 37 0.70 -0.86 -9.55
C PHE A 37 0.62 -2.03 -8.57
N ILE A 38 -0.60 -2.38 -8.15
CA ILE A 38 -0.85 -3.53 -7.26
C ILE A 38 -0.95 -4.80 -8.10
N GLU A 39 0.05 -5.66 -8.02
CA GLU A 39 0.05 -6.96 -8.70
C GLU A 39 -0.79 -8.01 -7.96
N ARG A 40 -0.76 -7.97 -6.62
CA ARG A 40 -1.49 -8.92 -5.78
C ARG A 40 -1.85 -8.26 -4.47
N LYS A 41 -3.07 -8.46 -3.99
CA LYS A 41 -3.50 -7.98 -2.66
C LYS A 41 -4.23 -9.02 -1.79
N GLY A 42 -4.55 -10.19 -2.35
CA GLY A 42 -5.39 -11.18 -1.67
C GLY A 42 -6.76 -10.59 -1.29
N TRP A 43 -7.14 -10.76 -0.02
CA TRP A 43 -8.41 -10.29 0.55
C TRP A 43 -8.34 -8.86 1.12
N LEU A 44 -7.23 -8.15 0.90
CA LEU A 44 -7.14 -6.76 1.29
C LEU A 44 -8.05 -5.90 0.39
N GLU A 45 -8.82 -5.02 1.01
CA GLU A 45 -9.62 -4.01 0.33
C GLU A 45 -8.78 -2.74 0.15
N ILE A 46 -8.91 -2.09 -1.02
CA ILE A 46 -8.30 -0.78 -1.27
C ILE A 46 -9.34 0.27 -0.89
N VAL A 47 -9.03 1.06 0.12
CA VAL A 47 -9.87 2.16 0.61
C VAL A 47 -9.50 3.48 -0.08
N LYS A 48 -8.23 3.63 -0.46
CA LYS A 48 -7.70 4.82 -1.14
C LYS A 48 -6.57 4.44 -2.07
N ASP A 49 -6.50 5.12 -3.20
CA ASP A 49 -5.36 5.11 -4.12
C ASP A 49 -5.24 6.53 -4.70
N GLU A 50 -4.19 7.24 -4.32
CA GLU A 50 -3.94 8.61 -4.79
C GLU A 50 -2.45 8.87 -5.00
N TYR A 51 -2.15 9.89 -5.78
CA TYR A 51 -0.82 10.49 -5.85
C TYR A 51 -0.84 11.84 -5.14
N VAL A 52 0.16 12.08 -4.30
CA VAL A 52 0.36 13.34 -3.57
C VAL A 52 1.76 13.85 -3.91
N GLU A 53 1.83 15.04 -4.49
CA GLU A 53 3.09 15.73 -4.77
C GLU A 53 3.78 16.14 -3.46
N ASP A 54 5.11 16.10 -3.46
CA ASP A 54 5.87 16.68 -2.36
C ASP A 54 5.71 18.20 -2.36
N GLN A 55 5.91 18.82 -1.19
CA GLN A 55 5.84 20.27 -1.06
C GLN A 55 6.91 20.92 -1.95
N HIS A 56 6.46 21.83 -2.81
CA HIS A 56 7.29 22.54 -3.79
C HIS A 56 6.91 24.01 -3.89
N ALA A 57 7.74 24.81 -4.56
CA ALA A 57 7.41 26.19 -4.87
C ALA A 57 6.34 26.26 -5.98
N PRO A 58 5.48 27.31 -6.04
CA PRO A 58 4.33 27.37 -6.96
C PRO A 58 4.61 27.19 -8.46
N ASP A 59 5.86 27.39 -8.90
CA ASP A 59 6.26 27.34 -10.31
C ASP A 59 7.21 26.16 -10.63
N GLU A 60 7.38 25.22 -9.70
CA GLU A 60 8.25 24.07 -9.90
C GLU A 60 7.52 22.94 -10.63
N MET A 61 8.03 22.56 -11.81
CA MET A 61 7.43 21.54 -12.67
C MET A 61 8.16 20.19 -12.53
N GLY A 62 7.42 19.08 -12.60
CA GLY A 62 7.99 17.73 -12.57
C GLY A 62 8.36 17.23 -11.17
N VAL A 63 7.75 17.83 -10.16
CA VAL A 63 7.96 17.50 -8.74
C VAL A 63 7.52 16.06 -8.48
N GLY A 64 8.43 15.30 -7.87
CA GLY A 64 8.12 13.96 -7.39
C GLY A 64 7.14 14.01 -6.22
N GLY A 65 6.73 12.83 -5.77
CA GLY A 65 5.86 12.74 -4.63
C GLY A 65 5.68 11.29 -4.24
N HIS A 66 4.49 10.98 -3.76
CA HIS A 66 4.18 9.66 -3.28
C HIS A 66 2.85 9.15 -3.82
N ARG A 67 2.87 7.88 -4.23
CA ARG A 67 1.66 7.09 -4.38
C ARG A 67 1.26 6.55 -3.01
N ILE A 68 0.02 6.82 -2.61
CA ILE A 68 -0.55 6.43 -1.32
C ILE A 68 -1.68 5.44 -1.55
N PHE A 69 -1.52 4.25 -0.98
CA PHE A 69 -2.54 3.22 -0.96
C PHE A 69 -3.00 2.98 0.47
N ASP A 70 -4.30 3.09 0.71
CA ASP A 70 -4.90 2.71 1.97
C ASP A 70 -5.54 1.33 1.82
N PHE A 71 -5.13 0.40 2.67
CA PHE A 71 -5.67 -0.95 2.71
C PHE A 71 -6.48 -1.20 3.97
N LYS A 72 -7.45 -2.12 3.87
CA LYS A 72 -8.22 -2.65 4.99
C LYS A 72 -8.24 -4.17 4.97
N GLY A 73 -7.98 -4.78 6.13
CA GLY A 73 -8.10 -6.23 6.29
C GLY A 73 -9.55 -6.66 6.48
N THR A 74 -10.17 -7.27 5.48
CA THR A 74 -11.60 -7.67 5.55
C THR A 74 -11.80 -9.10 6.04
N ARG A 75 -10.80 -9.96 5.88
CA ARG A 75 -10.88 -11.38 6.20
C ARG A 75 -9.61 -11.84 6.91
N ALA A 76 -9.79 -12.59 7.99
CA ALA A 76 -8.68 -13.19 8.72
C ALA A 76 -7.92 -14.22 7.85
N GLY A 77 -6.60 -14.24 7.98
CA GLY A 77 -5.69 -15.07 7.19
C GLY A 77 -4.43 -14.31 6.78
N ILE A 78 -3.55 -15.01 6.08
CA ILE A 78 -2.30 -14.44 5.55
C ILE A 78 -2.56 -13.94 4.12
N ASN A 79 -2.22 -12.68 3.87
CA ASN A 79 -2.28 -12.06 2.56
C ASN A 79 -0.88 -11.65 2.13
N VAL A 80 -0.57 -11.76 0.84
CA VAL A 80 0.66 -11.19 0.27
C VAL A 80 0.25 -10.02 -0.61
N LEU A 81 0.62 -8.83 -0.19
CA LEU A 81 0.54 -7.61 -0.99
C LEU A 81 1.82 -7.54 -1.83
N LYS A 82 1.69 -7.47 -3.16
CA LYS A 82 2.79 -7.26 -4.10
C LYS A 82 2.46 -6.09 -5.00
N MET A 83 3.45 -5.24 -5.22
CA MET A 83 3.35 -4.05 -6.04
C MET A 83 4.60 -3.94 -6.92
N LYS A 84 4.44 -3.34 -8.09
CA LYS A 84 5.54 -3.06 -9.02
C LYS A 84 5.50 -1.61 -9.49
N LYS A 85 6.66 -1.03 -9.75
CA LYS A 85 6.82 0.27 -10.39
C LYS A 85 7.25 0.08 -11.83
N TRP A 86 6.41 0.49 -12.78
CA TRP A 86 6.60 0.21 -14.20
C TRP A 86 5.92 1.26 -15.09
N ARG A 87 6.19 1.19 -16.40
CA ARG A 87 5.45 1.89 -17.44
C ARG A 87 4.51 0.90 -18.12
N ASP A 88 3.22 1.18 -18.09
CA ASP A 88 2.20 0.25 -18.60
C ASP A 88 2.36 -0.01 -20.11
N TRP A 89 2.77 0.99 -20.90
CA TRP A 89 2.96 0.86 -22.35
C TRP A 89 4.24 0.14 -22.77
N GLU A 90 5.26 0.07 -21.90
CA GLU A 90 6.50 -0.69 -22.16
C GLU A 90 6.40 -2.13 -21.63
N GLY A 91 5.43 -2.42 -20.77
CA GLY A 91 5.19 -3.75 -20.23
C GLY A 91 6.22 -4.17 -19.19
N ASN A 92 6.32 -5.49 -18.93
CA ASN A 92 7.09 -6.03 -17.80
C ASN A 92 8.61 -5.76 -17.86
N SER A 93 9.18 -5.49 -19.04
CA SER A 93 10.60 -5.11 -19.17
C SER A 93 10.92 -3.75 -18.54
N SER A 94 9.90 -2.91 -18.31
CA SER A 94 10.04 -1.60 -17.66
C SER A 94 9.93 -1.63 -16.13
N ILE A 95 9.83 -2.81 -15.52
CA ILE A 95 9.76 -2.90 -14.05
C ILE A 95 11.09 -2.46 -13.46
N ILE A 96 11.08 -1.36 -12.70
CA ILE A 96 12.28 -0.80 -12.07
C ILE A 96 12.32 -0.99 -10.55
N ALA A 97 11.18 -1.30 -9.93
CA ALA A 97 11.09 -1.58 -8.49
C ALA A 97 9.90 -2.49 -8.18
N THR A 98 10.01 -3.21 -7.06
CA THR A 98 8.94 -4.01 -6.47
C THR A 98 8.81 -3.68 -5.01
N PHE A 99 7.63 -3.90 -4.45
CA PHE A 99 7.37 -3.77 -3.02
C PHE A 99 6.43 -4.89 -2.56
N GLN A 100 6.73 -5.51 -1.43
CA GLN A 100 5.97 -6.62 -0.89
C GLN A 100 5.75 -6.50 0.62
N LEU A 101 4.51 -6.76 1.06
CA LEU A 101 4.19 -7.00 2.47
C LEU A 101 3.50 -8.34 2.65
N THR A 102 3.87 -9.06 3.71
CA THR A 102 3.08 -10.19 4.22
C THR A 102 2.16 -9.68 5.33
N VAL A 103 0.86 -9.69 5.10
CA VAL A 103 -0.14 -9.14 6.01
C VAL A 103 -0.92 -10.27 6.67
N GLN A 104 -0.65 -10.49 7.95
CA GLN A 104 -1.39 -11.42 8.77
C GLN A 104 -2.57 -10.71 9.42
N VAL A 105 -3.77 -11.02 8.94
CA VAL A 105 -5.03 -10.49 9.46
C VAL A 105 -5.55 -11.44 10.53
N ILE A 106 -5.58 -11.01 11.78
CA ILE A 106 -6.10 -11.78 12.90
C ILE A 106 -7.57 -11.43 13.16
N ARG A 107 -8.38 -12.40 13.59
CA ARG A 107 -9.75 -12.11 14.03
C ARG A 107 -9.70 -11.18 15.25
N ALA A 108 -10.62 -10.23 15.32
CA ALA A 108 -10.89 -9.56 16.57
C ALA A 108 -11.41 -10.60 17.59
N PRO A 109 -11.04 -10.51 18.88
CA PRO A 109 -11.66 -11.32 19.91
C PRO A 109 -13.18 -11.07 19.90
N PRO A 110 -14.02 -12.08 20.14
CA PRO A 110 -15.46 -11.83 20.31
C PRO A 110 -15.65 -10.80 21.44
N PRO A 111 -16.64 -9.88 21.31
CA PRO A 111 -16.98 -9.00 22.41
C PRO A 111 -17.28 -9.84 23.65
N ARG A 112 -16.73 -9.44 24.80
CA ARG A 112 -17.06 -10.08 26.07
C ARG A 112 -18.57 -9.93 26.27
N GLN A 113 -19.31 -11.03 26.23
CA GLN A 113 -20.71 -11.00 26.62
C GLN A 113 -20.79 -10.59 28.09
N PRO A 114 -21.68 -9.65 28.46
CA PRO A 114 -21.96 -9.42 29.88
C PRO A 114 -22.44 -10.73 30.48
N ARG A 115 -21.87 -11.10 31.63
CA ARG A 115 -22.32 -12.25 32.40
C ARG A 115 -23.77 -11.98 32.85
N PRO A 116 -24.69 -12.95 32.77
CA PRO A 116 -26.06 -12.78 33.25
C PRO A 116 -26.11 -12.39 34.72
#